data_AF-A0A1V1PFM3-F1
#
_entry.id   AF-A0A1V1PFM3-F1
#
_cell.length_a   1.000
_cell.length_b   1.000
_cell.length_c   1.000
_cell.angle_alpha   90.00
_cell.angle_beta   90.00
_cell.angle_gamma   90.00
#
_symmetry.space_group_name_H-M   'P 1'
#
loop_
_entity.id
_entity.type
_entity.pdbx_description
1 polymer ?
#
loop_
_entity_poly.entity_id
_entity_poly.type
_entity_poly.pdbx_seq_one_letter_code
_entity_poly.pdbx_strand_id
1 'polypeptide(L)'
;MEKRVNDTPDFSEHVLFKSFQYFVGDLKTYLGFFAATLFTHSVLLYLGSYLWVNYTGIYESQHFINAYIHTSFEIGYLFSHNLWWLSLKVHIIVCLVCLINAIICKFFLIYNLFYDVIGFVGKLIIWYIPNILIGAFLIEDAYIFDYKTTVMISVLPGLMMSHPSVILVRTIIPDLGDIHRVIIWCFGQRKTVPAQM
;
A
#
# COMPACT_ATOMS: atom_id res chain seq x y z
N MET A 1 -32.65 46.83 22.70
CA MET A 1 -32.72 45.71 21.74
C MET A 1 -31.31 45.18 21.56
N GLU A 2 -30.96 44.19 22.36
CA GLU A 2 -29.65 43.54 22.34
C GLU A 2 -29.62 42.53 21.19
N LYS A 3 -28.76 42.79 20.21
CA LYS A 3 -28.44 41.85 19.13
C LYS A 3 -27.69 40.69 19.79
N ARG A 4 -28.37 39.57 20.06
CA ARG A 4 -27.67 38.31 20.35
C ARG A 4 -26.93 37.89 19.09
N VAL A 5 -25.63 38.17 19.06
CA VAL A 5 -24.71 37.57 18.10
C VAL A 5 -24.71 36.07 18.43
N ASN A 6 -25.31 35.30 17.52
CA ASN A 6 -25.32 33.85 17.61
C ASN A 6 -23.91 33.38 17.22
N ASP A 7 -22.99 33.39 18.18
CA ASP A 7 -21.69 32.73 18.07
C ASP A 7 -21.93 31.23 18.15
N THR A 8 -22.49 30.65 17.09
CA THR A 8 -22.39 29.20 16.89
C THR A 8 -20.92 28.92 16.68
N PRO A 9 -20.24 28.20 17.59
CA PRO A 9 -18.83 27.92 17.46
C PRO A 9 -18.59 27.25 16.12
N ASP A 10 -17.50 27.66 15.46
CA ASP A 10 -17.03 27.19 14.18
C ASP A 10 -16.60 25.72 14.25
N PHE A 11 -17.61 24.86 14.42
CA PHE A 11 -17.46 23.43 14.63
C PHE A 11 -16.91 22.75 13.36
N SER A 12 -17.14 23.38 12.21
CA SER A 12 -16.62 22.99 10.91
C SER A 12 -15.09 23.07 10.86
N GLU A 13 -14.51 24.21 11.22
CA GLU A 13 -13.05 24.41 11.15
C GLU A 13 -12.29 23.47 12.10
N HIS A 14 -12.81 23.27 13.32
CA HIS A 14 -12.16 22.38 14.29
C HIS A 14 -12.17 20.90 13.87
N VAL A 15 -13.20 20.43 13.16
CA VAL A 15 -13.27 19.05 12.67
C VAL A 15 -12.33 18.84 11.47
N LEU A 16 -12.30 19.81 10.54
CA LEU A 16 -11.42 19.80 9.36
C LEU A 16 -9.94 19.80 9.77
N PHE A 17 -9.58 20.66 10.72
CA PHE A 17 -8.19 20.76 11.19
C PHE A 17 -7.72 19.48 11.89
N LYS A 18 -8.56 18.84 12.70
CA LYS A 18 -8.24 17.56 13.34
C LYS A 18 -8.05 16.44 12.30
N SER A 19 -8.93 16.34 11.30
CA SER A 19 -8.81 15.36 10.22
C SER A 19 -7.50 15.50 9.45
N PHE A 20 -7.12 16.75 9.12
CA PHE A 20 -5.85 17.03 8.45
C PHE A 20 -4.63 16.62 9.29
N GLN A 21 -4.65 16.88 10.61
CA GLN A 21 -3.56 16.45 11.50
C GLN A 21 -3.40 14.92 11.54
N TYR A 22 -4.50 14.17 11.59
CA TYR A 22 -4.46 12.70 11.52
C TYR A 22 -3.89 12.21 10.19
N PHE A 23 -4.34 12.78 9.08
CA PHE A 23 -3.79 12.47 7.75
C PHE A 23 -2.28 12.70 7.67
N VAL A 24 -1.78 13.85 8.15
CA VAL A 24 -0.33 14.13 8.15
C VAL A 24 0.44 13.14 9.03
N GLY A 25 -0.13 12.73 10.17
CA GLY A 25 0.46 11.72 11.04
C GLY A 25 0.57 10.35 10.36
N ASP A 26 -0.50 9.90 9.71
CA ASP A 26 -0.54 8.63 8.99
C ASP A 26 0.37 8.65 7.76
N LEU A 27 0.42 9.76 7.02
CA LEU A 27 1.30 9.91 5.88
C LEU A 27 2.76 9.82 6.29
N LYS A 28 3.16 10.46 7.40
CA LYS A 28 4.52 10.33 7.94
C LYS A 28 4.85 8.90 8.33
N THR A 29 3.90 8.23 8.99
CA THR A 29 4.06 6.82 9.37
C THR A 29 4.21 5.95 8.14
N TYR A 30 3.35 6.12 7.14
CA TYR A 30 3.40 5.43 5.86
C TYR A 30 4.74 5.62 5.14
N LEU A 31 5.23 6.86 5.04
CA LEU A 31 6.52 7.16 4.43
C LEU A 31 7.70 6.58 5.22
N GLY A 32 7.61 6.55 6.55
CA GLY A 32 8.59 5.89 7.41
C GLY A 32 8.65 4.38 7.15
N PHE A 33 7.50 3.70 7.09
CA PHE A 33 7.41 2.28 6.74
C PHE A 33 7.90 2.01 5.32
N PHE A 34 7.55 2.86 4.36
CA PHE A 34 8.03 2.76 2.99
C PHE A 34 9.56 2.81 2.92
N ALA A 35 10.18 3.80 3.56
CA ALA A 35 11.63 3.96 3.56
C ALA A 35 12.35 2.79 4.26
N ALA A 36 11.84 2.34 5.41
CA ALA A 36 12.40 1.22 6.16
C ALA A 36 12.31 -0.10 5.37
N THR A 37 11.15 -0.36 4.74
CA THR A 37 10.94 -1.57 3.93
C THR A 37 11.80 -1.54 2.68
N LEU A 38 11.86 -0.39 2.00
CA LEU A 38 12.71 -0.20 0.82
C LEU A 38 14.17 -0.49 1.14
N PHE A 39 14.68 0.07 2.24
CA PHE A 39 16.04 -0.17 2.69
C PHE A 39 16.28 -1.65 3.00
N THR A 40 15.40 -2.27 3.79
CA THR A 40 15.50 -3.68 4.17
C THR A 40 15.48 -4.60 2.93
N HIS A 41 14.58 -4.34 2.00
CA HIS A 41 14.45 -5.10 0.76
C HIS A 41 15.70 -4.96 -0.13
N SER A 42 16.21 -3.74 -0.28
CA SER A 42 17.46 -3.50 -1.01
C SER A 42 18.62 -4.26 -0.39
N VAL A 43 18.76 -4.23 0.94
CA VAL A 43 19.81 -4.99 1.66
C VAL A 43 19.69 -6.49 1.41
N LEU A 44 18.46 -7.04 1.44
CA LEU A 44 18.23 -8.46 1.16
C LEU A 44 18.58 -8.84 -0.28
N LEU A 45 18.25 -8.01 -1.27
CA LEU A 45 18.64 -8.23 -2.66
C LEU A 45 20.17 -8.22 -2.82
N TYR A 46 20.87 -7.27 -2.20
CA TYR A 46 22.33 -7.22 -2.23
C TYR A 46 22.97 -8.42 -1.51
N LEU A 47 22.40 -8.85 -0.39
CA LEU A 47 22.85 -10.07 0.30
C LEU A 47 22.66 -11.30 -0.60
N GLY A 48 21.52 -11.41 -1.28
CA GLY A 48 21.25 -12.47 -2.25
C GLY A 48 22.25 -12.46 -3.41
N SER A 49 22.56 -11.28 -3.96
CA SER A 49 23.58 -11.11 -5.00
C SER A 49 24.96 -11.53 -4.53
N TYR A 50 25.35 -11.12 -3.32
CA TYR A 50 26.63 -11.53 -2.72
C TYR A 50 26.71 -13.05 -2.53
N LEU A 51 25.66 -13.67 -1.99
CA LEU A 51 25.59 -15.12 -1.83
C LEU A 51 25.67 -15.84 -3.18
N TRP A 52 25.01 -15.31 -4.22
CA TRP A 52 25.04 -15.87 -5.56
C TRP A 52 26.43 -15.82 -6.20
N VAL A 53 27.14 -14.70 -6.07
CA VAL A 53 28.51 -14.57 -6.58
C VAL A 53 29.45 -15.55 -5.89
N ASN A 54 29.36 -15.68 -4.56
CA ASN A 54 30.17 -16.65 -3.83
C ASN A 54 29.80 -18.10 -4.18
N TYR A 55 28.51 -18.38 -4.36
CA TYR A 55 28.04 -19.71 -4.75
C TYR A 55 28.58 -20.11 -6.12
N THR A 56 28.48 -19.24 -7.13
CA THR A 56 28.91 -19.55 -8.50
C THR A 56 30.43 -19.67 -8.68
N GLY A 57 31.23 -19.15 -7.72
CA GLY A 57 32.69 -19.30 -7.71
C GLY A 57 33.21 -20.66 -7.25
N ILE A 58 32.36 -21.51 -6.64
CA ILE A 58 32.75 -22.81 -6.09
C ILE A 58 32.68 -23.90 -7.19
N TYR A 59 33.61 -24.86 -7.22
CA TYR A 59 33.64 -25.90 -8.25
C TYR A 59 32.41 -26.82 -8.17
N GLU A 60 31.98 -27.18 -6.96
CA GLU A 60 30.84 -28.06 -6.71
C GLU A 60 29.51 -27.46 -7.15
N SER A 61 29.37 -26.13 -7.19
CA SER A 61 28.14 -25.47 -7.63
C SER A 61 27.94 -25.51 -9.15
N GLN A 62 28.99 -25.79 -9.92
CA GLN A 62 28.90 -25.92 -11.38
C GLN A 62 27.99 -27.07 -11.79
N HIS A 63 27.90 -28.14 -10.99
CA HIS A 63 26.92 -29.21 -11.24
C HIS A 63 25.48 -28.72 -11.15
N PHE A 64 25.16 -27.84 -10.19
CA PHE A 64 23.84 -27.24 -10.08
C PHE A 64 23.56 -26.27 -11.23
N ILE A 65 24.53 -25.41 -11.56
CA ILE A 65 24.39 -24.42 -12.66
C ILE A 65 24.12 -25.14 -13.99
N ASN A 66 24.83 -26.24 -14.24
CA ASN A 66 24.65 -27.04 -15.46
C ASN A 66 23.34 -27.84 -15.45
N ALA A 67 22.86 -28.28 -14.28
CA ALA A 67 21.58 -28.97 -14.17
C ALA A 67 20.37 -28.01 -14.30
N TYR A 68 20.52 -26.75 -13.86
CA TYR A 68 19.46 -25.74 -13.81
C TYR A 68 19.88 -24.45 -14.54
N ILE A 69 20.20 -24.58 -15.83
CA ILE A 69 20.72 -23.47 -16.66
C ILE A 69 19.73 -22.29 -16.71
N HIS A 70 18.44 -22.56 -16.92
CA HIS A 70 17.42 -21.51 -17.01
C HIS A 70 17.29 -20.71 -15.71
N THR A 71 17.21 -21.39 -14.56
CA THR A 71 17.13 -20.73 -13.25
C THR A 71 18.40 -19.95 -12.94
N SER A 72 19.57 -20.50 -13.28
CA SER A 72 20.86 -19.82 -13.06
C SER A 72 20.99 -18.57 -13.93
N PHE A 73 20.55 -18.63 -15.18
CA PHE A 73 20.47 -17.47 -16.07
C PHE A 73 19.54 -16.40 -15.50
N GLU A 74 18.36 -16.79 -15.01
CA GLU A 74 17.40 -15.86 -14.44
C GLU A 74 17.93 -15.15 -13.18
N ILE A 75 18.55 -15.89 -12.26
CA ILE A 75 19.17 -15.31 -11.06
C ILE A 75 20.33 -14.38 -11.45
N GLY A 76 21.15 -14.79 -12.43
CA GLY A 76 22.20 -13.94 -12.99
C GLY A 76 21.64 -12.67 -13.64
N TYR A 77 20.54 -12.77 -14.37
CA TYR A 77 19.87 -11.63 -15.01
C TYR A 77 19.27 -10.68 -13.96
N LEU A 78 18.59 -11.21 -12.94
CA LEU A 78 18.10 -10.43 -11.80
C LEU A 78 19.23 -9.63 -11.14
N PHE A 79 20.35 -10.30 -10.81
CA PHE A 79 21.48 -9.66 -10.14
C PHE A 79 22.39 -8.82 -11.03
N SER A 80 22.18 -8.84 -12.36
CA SER A 80 22.85 -7.92 -13.29
C SER A 80 22.27 -6.49 -13.25
N HIS A 81 21.09 -6.32 -12.67
CA HIS A 81 20.43 -5.01 -12.56
C HIS A 81 20.97 -4.18 -11.39
N ASN A 82 20.73 -2.86 -11.43
CA ASN A 82 20.88 -2.01 -10.26
C ASN A 82 19.79 -2.38 -9.22
N LEU A 83 20.17 -3.14 -8.20
CA LEU A 83 19.25 -3.71 -7.21
C LEU A 83 18.53 -2.66 -6.37
N TRP A 84 19.17 -1.51 -6.13
CA TRP A 84 18.52 -0.38 -5.47
C TRP A 84 17.37 0.17 -6.31
N TRP A 85 17.63 0.39 -7.59
CA TRP A 85 16.63 0.92 -8.52
C TRP A 85 15.49 -0.09 -8.77
N LEU A 86 15.84 -1.37 -8.88
CA LEU A 86 14.86 -2.46 -8.96
C LEU A 86 13.97 -2.47 -7.72
N SER A 87 14.57 -2.47 -6.52
CA SER A 87 13.86 -2.43 -5.24
C SER A 87 12.88 -1.26 -5.15
N LEU A 88 13.32 -0.07 -5.55
CA LEU A 88 12.49 1.13 -5.58
C LEU A 88 11.28 0.98 -6.50
N LYS A 89 11.49 0.50 -7.72
CA LYS A 89 10.39 0.34 -8.69
C LYS A 89 9.39 -0.73 -8.26
N VAL A 90 9.87 -1.86 -7.73
CA VAL A 90 9.02 -2.91 -7.13
C VAL A 90 8.18 -2.30 -6.00
N HIS A 91 8.79 -1.53 -5.10
CA HIS A 91 8.08 -0.87 -4.02
C HIS A 91 7.00 0.08 -4.52
N ILE A 92 7.30 0.91 -5.52
CA ILE A 92 6.33 1.86 -6.09
C ILE A 92 5.13 1.09 -6.66
N ILE A 93 5.37 0.05 -7.47
CA ILE A 93 4.29 -0.75 -8.08
C ILE A 93 3.43 -1.39 -6.99
N VAL A 94 4.05 -2.07 -6.02
CA VAL A 94 3.33 -2.75 -4.93
C VAL A 94 2.55 -1.76 -4.07
N CYS A 95 3.11 -0.59 -3.77
CA CYS A 95 2.42 0.47 -3.03
C CYS A 95 1.20 0.98 -3.79
N LEU A 96 1.32 1.21 -5.10
CA LEU A 96 0.20 1.63 -5.93
C LEU A 96 -0.91 0.57 -5.94
N VAL A 97 -0.56 -0.70 -6.10
CA VAL A 97 -1.53 -1.81 -6.03
C VAL A 97 -2.23 -1.84 -4.67
N CYS A 98 -1.49 -1.76 -3.57
CA CYS A 98 -2.06 -1.77 -2.23
C CYS A 98 -2.98 -0.58 -1.98
N LEU A 99 -2.60 0.63 -2.43
CA LEU A 99 -3.42 1.83 -2.32
C LEU A 99 -4.69 1.72 -3.16
N ILE A 100 -4.59 1.32 -4.44
CA ILE A 100 -5.75 1.16 -5.32
C ILE A 100 -6.73 0.15 -4.73
N ASN A 101 -6.24 -0.99 -4.26
CA ASN A 101 -7.09 -2.01 -3.65
C ASN A 101 -7.74 -1.49 -2.35
N ALA A 102 -6.99 -0.77 -1.50
CA ALA A 102 -7.53 -0.15 -0.30
C ALA A 102 -8.64 0.87 -0.63
N ILE A 103 -8.47 1.68 -1.68
CA ILE A 103 -9.47 2.65 -2.15
C ILE A 103 -10.75 1.94 -2.60
N ILE A 104 -10.61 0.91 -3.44
CA ILE A 104 -11.74 0.10 -3.92
C ILE A 104 -12.49 -0.50 -2.73
N CYS A 105 -11.78 -1.07 -1.77
CA CYS A 105 -12.40 -1.72 -0.63
C CYS A 105 -13.05 -0.76 0.37
N LYS A 106 -12.50 0.44 0.54
CA LYS A 106 -13.15 1.52 1.30
C LYS A 106 -14.42 1.99 0.57
N PHE A 107 -14.36 2.15 -0.75
CA PHE A 107 -15.51 2.54 -1.58
C PHE A 107 -16.66 1.52 -1.50
N PHE A 108 -16.38 0.22 -1.54
CA PHE A 108 -17.44 -0.80 -1.44
C PHE A 108 -17.83 -1.18 0.00
N LEU A 109 -17.31 -0.50 1.02
CA LEU A 109 -17.49 -0.84 2.44
C LEU A 109 -17.09 -2.29 2.82
N ILE A 110 -16.44 -3.03 1.90
CA ILE A 110 -15.89 -4.38 2.12
C ILE A 110 -14.98 -4.38 3.33
N TYR A 111 -14.29 -3.26 3.50
CA TYR A 111 -13.35 -3.06 4.56
C TYR A 111 -13.92 -3.24 5.98
N ASN A 112 -15.07 -2.64 6.28
CA ASN A 112 -15.71 -2.73 7.61
C ASN A 112 -16.25 -4.15 7.87
N LEU A 113 -16.58 -4.90 6.82
CA LEU A 113 -17.17 -6.24 6.92
C LEU A 113 -16.11 -7.34 6.97
N PHE A 114 -15.01 -7.20 6.23
CA PHE A 114 -14.02 -8.25 6.03
C PHE A 114 -12.65 -7.93 6.60
N TYR A 115 -12.21 -6.68 6.64
CA TYR A 115 -10.86 -6.39 7.14
C TYR A 115 -10.81 -6.34 8.66
N ASP A 116 -11.75 -5.66 9.31
CA ASP A 116 -11.70 -5.52 10.78
C ASP A 116 -12.16 -6.78 11.52
N VAL A 117 -13.07 -7.55 10.92
CA VAL A 117 -13.66 -8.74 11.53
C VAL A 117 -12.72 -9.96 11.47
N ILE A 118 -11.87 -10.03 10.44
CA ILE A 118 -11.07 -11.21 10.16
C ILE A 118 -9.73 -11.14 10.89
N GLY A 119 -9.33 -12.28 11.49
CA GLY A 119 -8.02 -12.43 12.14
C GLY A 119 -6.85 -12.30 11.17
N PHE A 120 -5.63 -12.27 11.71
CA PHE A 120 -4.40 -12.07 10.92
C PHE A 120 -4.27 -13.04 9.73
N VAL A 121 -4.57 -14.33 9.93
CA VAL A 121 -4.47 -15.36 8.88
C VAL A 121 -5.41 -15.06 7.71
N GLY A 122 -6.65 -14.67 7.99
CA GLY A 122 -7.59 -14.34 6.92
C GLY A 122 -7.27 -13.01 6.25
N LYS A 123 -6.68 -12.04 6.97
CA LYS A 123 -6.11 -10.82 6.35
C LYS A 123 -5.03 -11.18 5.33
N LEU A 124 -4.13 -12.10 5.69
CA LEU A 124 -3.06 -12.55 4.82
C LEU A 124 -3.62 -13.16 3.52
N ILE A 125 -4.59 -14.08 3.64
CA ILE A 125 -5.14 -14.80 2.49
C ILE A 125 -5.98 -13.89 1.58
N ILE A 126 -6.87 -13.08 2.17
CA ILE A 126 -7.86 -12.31 1.41
C ILE A 126 -7.25 -11.01 0.88
N TRP A 127 -6.24 -10.46 1.55
CA TRP A 127 -5.72 -9.13 1.22
C TRP A 127 -4.28 -9.16 0.76
N TYR A 128 -3.40 -9.79 1.53
CA TYR A 128 -1.96 -9.66 1.28
C TYR A 128 -1.54 -10.50 0.08
N ILE A 129 -2.02 -11.75 -0.02
CA ILE A 129 -1.72 -12.62 -1.15
C ILE A 129 -2.21 -11.97 -2.47
N PRO A 130 -3.47 -11.53 -2.63
CA PRO A 130 -3.91 -10.89 -3.86
C PRO A 130 -3.08 -9.66 -4.23
N ASN A 131 -2.73 -8.79 -3.27
CA ASN A 131 -1.88 -7.63 -3.53
C ASN A 131 -0.49 -8.05 -4.04
N ILE A 132 0.11 -9.09 -3.46
CA ILE A 132 1.40 -9.63 -3.89
C ILE A 132 1.29 -10.20 -5.31
N LEU A 133 0.25 -11.00 -5.59
CA LEU A 133 0.06 -11.64 -6.90
C LEU A 133 -0.18 -10.60 -8.01
N ILE A 134 -0.98 -9.57 -7.74
CA ILE A 134 -1.22 -8.46 -8.69
C ILE A 134 0.06 -7.65 -8.90
N GLY A 135 0.78 -7.32 -7.82
CA GLY A 135 2.07 -6.63 -7.92
C GLY A 135 3.10 -7.42 -8.73
N ALA A 136 3.21 -8.72 -8.47
CA ALA A 136 4.11 -9.63 -9.19
C ALA A 136 3.77 -9.72 -10.68
N PHE A 137 2.50 -9.81 -11.03
CA PHE A 137 2.04 -9.82 -12.42
C PHE A 137 2.44 -8.53 -13.17
N LEU A 138 2.29 -7.36 -12.54
CA LEU A 138 2.71 -6.09 -13.14
C LEU A 138 4.24 -5.96 -13.28
N ILE A 139 5.00 -6.57 -12.37
CA ILE A 139 6.46 -6.56 -12.41
C ILE A 139 7.00 -7.54 -13.46
N GLU A 140 6.36 -8.70 -13.60
CA GLU A 140 6.69 -9.70 -14.62
C GLU A 140 6.63 -9.11 -16.02
N ASP A 141 5.53 -8.44 -16.35
CA ASP A 141 5.33 -7.77 -17.63
C ASP A 141 6.39 -6.70 -17.91
N ALA A 142 6.89 -6.02 -16.85
CA ALA A 142 7.86 -4.94 -16.98
C ALA A 142 9.33 -5.40 -17.10
N TYR A 143 9.71 -6.56 -16.53
CA TYR A 143 11.11 -7.00 -16.42
C TYR A 143 11.41 -8.36 -17.03
N ILE A 144 10.41 -9.07 -17.56
CA ILE A 144 10.59 -10.39 -18.19
C ILE A 144 11.27 -11.39 -17.23
N PHE A 145 11.00 -11.25 -15.92
CA PHE A 145 11.39 -12.25 -14.92
C PHE A 145 10.36 -13.38 -14.90
N ASP A 146 10.72 -14.58 -14.42
CA ASP A 146 9.71 -15.61 -14.18
C ASP A 146 8.74 -15.14 -13.09
N TYR A 147 7.48 -15.53 -13.23
CA TYR A 147 6.45 -15.19 -12.25
C TYR A 147 6.84 -15.57 -10.82
N LYS A 148 7.56 -16.69 -10.63
CA LYS A 148 7.99 -17.10 -9.28
C LYS A 148 8.97 -16.12 -8.67
N THR A 149 9.91 -15.61 -9.47
CA THR A 149 10.88 -14.61 -9.04
C THR A 149 10.21 -13.29 -8.73
N THR A 150 9.25 -12.86 -9.56
CA THR A 150 8.50 -11.62 -9.31
C THR A 150 7.63 -11.70 -8.07
N VAL A 151 7.01 -12.85 -7.80
CA VAL A 151 6.33 -13.11 -6.53
C VAL A 151 7.31 -12.98 -5.38
N MET A 152 8.47 -13.65 -5.45
CA MET A 152 9.48 -13.64 -4.38
C MET A 152 9.95 -12.23 -4.01
N ILE A 153 10.31 -11.40 -5.00
CA ILE A 153 10.75 -10.02 -4.76
C ILE A 153 9.59 -9.10 -4.32
N SER A 154 8.34 -9.49 -4.59
CA SER A 154 7.16 -8.71 -4.19
C SER A 154 6.65 -9.06 -2.79
N VAL A 155 7.05 -10.19 -2.21
CA VAL A 155 6.54 -10.66 -0.91
C VAL A 155 6.79 -9.63 0.18
N LEU A 156 8.04 -9.21 0.38
CA LEU A 156 8.38 -8.29 1.47
C LEU A 156 7.66 -6.94 1.35
N PRO A 157 7.74 -6.22 0.21
CA PRO A 157 6.99 -4.97 0.05
C PRO A 157 5.48 -5.19 0.17
N GLY A 158 4.94 -6.29 -0.37
CA GLY A 158 3.51 -6.57 -0.33
C GLY A 158 2.99 -6.82 1.09
N LEU A 159 3.73 -7.59 1.89
CA LEU A 159 3.39 -7.85 3.29
C LEU A 159 3.50 -6.58 4.15
N MET A 160 4.57 -5.81 3.98
CA MET A 160 4.85 -4.65 4.83
C MET A 160 4.01 -3.41 4.47
N MET A 161 3.68 -3.21 3.19
CA MET A 161 2.95 -2.02 2.74
C MET A 161 1.43 -2.21 2.73
N SER A 162 0.91 -3.44 2.67
CA SER A 162 -0.55 -3.68 2.61
C SER A 162 -1.33 -3.05 3.77
N HIS A 163 -0.84 -3.17 5.01
CA HIS A 163 -1.54 -2.61 6.18
C HIS A 163 -1.43 -1.08 6.29
N PRO A 164 -0.23 -0.47 6.18
CA PRO A 164 -0.10 0.98 6.13
C PRO A 164 -0.91 1.66 5.01
N SER A 165 -0.95 1.06 3.80
CA SER A 165 -1.74 1.60 2.68
C SER A 165 -3.22 1.69 3.04
N VAL A 166 -3.73 0.66 3.71
CA VAL A 166 -5.11 0.60 4.17
C VAL A 166 -5.42 1.66 5.22
N ILE A 167 -4.54 1.85 6.21
CA ILE A 167 -4.71 2.88 7.24
C ILE A 167 -4.73 4.27 6.61
N LEU A 168 -3.76 4.57 5.74
CA LEU A 168 -3.67 5.85 5.06
C LEU A 168 -4.93 6.15 4.24
N VAL A 169 -5.47 5.15 3.52
CA VAL A 169 -6.71 5.34 2.76
C VAL A 169 -7.92 5.57 3.67
N ARG A 170 -7.98 4.96 4.86
CA ARG A 170 -9.06 5.23 5.82
C ARG A 170 -9.12 6.71 6.21
N THR A 171 -7.97 7.38 6.32
CA THR A 171 -7.93 8.78 6.76
C THR A 171 -8.05 9.78 5.62
N ILE A 172 -7.74 9.39 4.38
CA ILE A 172 -7.96 10.23 3.19
C ILE A 172 -9.41 10.21 2.73
N ILE A 173 -10.01 9.01 2.64
CA ILE A 173 -11.32 8.83 2.00
C ILE A 173 -12.40 8.72 3.08
N PRO A 174 -13.29 9.72 3.22
CA PRO A 174 -14.42 9.62 4.13
C PRO A 174 -15.32 8.45 3.71
N ASP A 175 -15.96 7.81 4.68
CA ASP A 175 -16.91 6.74 4.39
C ASP A 175 -18.03 7.25 3.48
N LEU A 176 -18.55 6.41 2.58
CA LEU A 176 -19.72 6.75 1.76
C LEU A 176 -20.93 7.17 2.62
N GLY A 177 -21.04 6.61 3.83
CA GLY A 177 -22.02 7.04 4.81
C GLY A 177 -21.83 8.49 5.30
N ASP A 178 -20.59 8.94 5.41
CA ASP A 178 -20.27 10.33 5.78
C ASP A 178 -20.44 11.27 4.58
N ILE A 179 -20.06 10.84 3.37
CA ILE A 179 -20.33 11.60 2.14
C ILE A 179 -21.84 11.82 1.98
N HIS A 180 -22.65 10.78 2.19
CA HIS A 180 -24.11 10.89 2.14
C HIS A 180 -24.66 11.85 3.20
N ARG A 181 -24.15 11.81 4.44
CA ARG A 181 -24.54 12.77 5.50
C ARG A 181 -24.15 14.19 5.16
N VAL A 182 -22.97 14.42 4.59
CA VAL A 182 -22.51 15.75 4.14
C VAL A 182 -23.39 16.27 3.01
N ILE A 183 -23.74 15.43 2.03
CA ILE A 183 -24.67 15.80 0.95
C ILE A 183 -26.04 16.16 1.54
N ILE A 184 -26.61 15.32 2.42
CA ILE A 184 -27.88 15.64 3.09
C ILE A 184 -27.77 16.94 3.91
N TRP A 185 -26.65 17.19 4.58
CA TRP A 185 -26.47 18.42 5.33
C TRP A 185 -26.43 19.65 4.40
N CYS A 186 -25.61 19.62 3.36
CA CYS A 186 -25.47 20.71 2.38
C CYS A 186 -26.78 21.01 1.64
N PHE A 187 -27.57 19.99 1.28
CA PHE A 187 -28.80 20.15 0.51
C PHE A 187 -30.07 20.19 1.37
N GLY A 188 -30.05 19.64 2.58
CA GLY A 188 -31.15 19.63 3.53
C GLY A 188 -31.31 20.95 4.28
N GLN A 189 -30.21 21.68 4.54
CA GLN A 189 -30.24 23.02 5.13
C GLN A 189 -30.97 24.05 4.25
N ARG A 190 -31.15 23.81 2.95
CA ARG A 190 -31.92 24.71 2.06
C ARG A 190 -33.43 24.74 2.32
N LYS A 191 -34.00 23.82 3.13
CA LYS A 191 -35.46 23.76 3.37
C LYS A 191 -35.93 24.38 4.69
N THR A 192 -35.03 24.91 5.52
CA THR A 192 -35.41 25.44 6.86
C THR A 192 -34.99 26.89 7.07
N VAL A 193 -35.10 27.74 6.04
CA VAL A 193 -35.28 29.18 6.28
C VAL A 193 -36.79 29.39 6.42
N PRO A 194 -37.37 29.45 7.63
CA PRO A 194 -38.73 29.92 7.77
C PRO A 194 -38.75 31.34 7.20
N ALA A 195 -39.62 31.57 6.22
CA ALA A 195 -39.96 32.91 5.79
C ALA A 195 -40.45 33.67 7.04
N GLN A 196 -39.58 34.50 7.60
CA GLN A 196 -39.99 35.45 8.63
C GLN A 196 -40.88 36.46 7.91
N MET A 197 -42.20 36.28 8.07
CA MET A 197 -43.17 37.35 7.93
C MET A 197 -43.06 38.29 9.13
#